data_AF-Q4C7H8-F1
#
_entry.id   AF-Q4C7H8-F1
#
_cell.length_a   1.000
_cell.length_b   1.000
_cell.length_c   1.000
_cell.angle_alpha   90.00
_cell.angle_beta   90.00
_cell.angle_gamma   90.00
#
_symmetry.space_group_name_H-M   'P 1'
#
loop_
_entity.id
_entity.type
_entity.pdbx_description
1 polymer ?
#
loop_
_entity_poly.entity_id
_entity_poly.type
_entity_poly.pdbx_seq_one_letter_code
_entity_poly.pdbx_strand_id
1 'polypeptide(L)'
;MTPSRYGSLQDIGIITTESLAQANSDTIQEMLGRELGEKLQQQAYSIVNNNPIPRPQPQYQLLESLAEKTVELYFDIEAEPERNLDYLLGVVMVDRLSQTQTFYPFLAETPEEEGIIWQQFLEFVNSYDQAPIFHFSDYEKDTIKRLGNLYGTPYPQVEDLVNRLIDLHHFVITSVIFPVENYSLKSLGNWLGFNWRDAGVSGDQCVCWYDQWLTTGDRSIIESILRYNEDDCLATLHLKNWLQEFFSKIEF
;
A
#
# COMPACT_ATOMS: atom_id res chain seq x y z
N MET A 1 -20.97 2.00 7.68
CA MET A 1 -22.42 2.32 7.70
C MET A 1 -23.06 1.54 8.83
N THR A 2 -23.91 2.15 9.66
CA THR A 2 -24.60 1.41 10.73
C THR A 2 -25.85 0.72 10.18
N PRO A 3 -26.32 -0.40 10.79
CA PRO A 3 -27.53 -1.08 10.33
C PRO A 3 -28.78 -0.19 10.28
N SER A 4 -28.92 0.73 11.25
CA SER A 4 -30.02 1.69 11.28
C SER A 4 -29.98 2.66 10.10
N ARG A 5 -28.81 3.20 9.75
CA ARG A 5 -28.65 4.08 8.58
C ARG A 5 -28.88 3.34 7.27
N TYR A 6 -28.51 2.07 7.20
CA TYR A 6 -28.81 1.21 6.05
C TYR A 6 -30.32 1.02 5.88
N GLY A 7 -31.04 0.71 6.97
CA GLY A 7 -32.51 0.62 6.95
C GLY A 7 -33.18 1.88 6.42
N SER A 8 -32.75 3.07 6.87
CA SER A 8 -33.30 4.34 6.40
C SER A 8 -33.10 4.58 4.89
N LEU A 9 -31.99 4.11 4.31
CA LEU A 9 -31.80 4.16 2.85
C LEU A 9 -32.74 3.18 2.12
N GLN A 10 -32.96 1.99 2.68
CA GLN A 10 -33.88 1.01 2.11
C GLN A 10 -35.32 1.53 2.08
N ASP A 11 -35.75 2.24 3.12
CA ASP A 11 -37.10 2.82 3.23
C ASP A 11 -37.44 3.80 2.10
N ILE A 12 -36.42 4.42 1.49
CA ILE A 12 -36.57 5.34 0.36
C ILE A 12 -36.13 4.74 -0.98
N GLY A 13 -35.93 3.41 -1.03
CA GLY A 13 -35.59 2.68 -2.25
C GLY A 13 -34.12 2.73 -2.67
N ILE A 14 -33.23 3.23 -1.81
CA ILE A 14 -31.78 3.26 -2.06
C ILE A 14 -31.17 1.96 -1.53
N ILE A 15 -31.14 0.94 -2.38
CA ILE A 15 -30.71 -0.42 -2.04
C ILE A 15 -29.53 -0.92 -2.87
N THR A 16 -29.11 -0.15 -3.87
CA THR A 16 -27.99 -0.47 -4.78
C THR A 16 -27.00 0.69 -4.86
N THR A 17 -25.76 0.40 -5.28
CA THR A 17 -24.72 1.42 -5.54
C THR A 17 -25.19 2.41 -6.61
N GLU A 18 -25.90 1.94 -7.64
CA GLU A 18 -26.49 2.74 -8.71
C GLU A 18 -27.53 3.71 -8.16
N SER A 19 -28.45 3.22 -7.32
CA SER A 19 -29.48 4.08 -6.71
C SER A 19 -28.87 5.13 -5.79
N LEU A 20 -27.78 4.81 -5.09
CA LEU A 20 -27.07 5.76 -4.22
C LEU A 20 -26.32 6.82 -5.03
N ALA A 21 -25.67 6.43 -6.13
CA ALA A 21 -24.96 7.33 -7.03
C ALA A 21 -25.90 8.35 -7.71
N GLN A 22 -27.14 7.95 -8.01
CA GLN A 22 -28.14 8.78 -8.71
C GLN A 22 -29.09 9.53 -7.76
N ALA A 23 -29.03 9.25 -6.45
CA ALA A 23 -29.93 9.86 -5.48
C ALA A 23 -29.75 11.38 -5.37
N ASN A 24 -30.81 12.07 -4.94
CA ASN A 24 -30.72 13.50 -4.62
C ASN A 24 -29.76 13.71 -3.43
N SER A 25 -28.75 14.57 -3.61
CA SER A 25 -27.71 14.81 -2.61
C SER A 25 -28.25 15.36 -1.29
N ASP A 26 -29.23 16.28 -1.33
CA ASP A 26 -29.82 16.85 -0.12
C ASP A 26 -30.51 15.75 0.71
N THR A 27 -31.24 14.84 0.06
CA THR A 27 -31.89 13.70 0.74
C THR A 27 -30.87 12.78 1.42
N ILE A 28 -29.77 12.46 0.74
CA ILE A 28 -28.70 11.61 1.30
C ILE A 28 -28.03 12.29 2.50
N GLN A 29 -27.72 13.58 2.37
CA GLN A 29 -27.06 14.36 3.40
C GLN A 29 -27.95 14.57 4.64
N GLU A 30 -29.25 14.76 4.46
CA GLU A 30 -30.22 14.83 5.56
C GLU A 30 -30.27 13.54 6.37
N MET A 31 -30.25 12.37 5.72
CA MET A 31 -30.35 11.07 6.42
C MET A 31 -29.03 10.62 7.06
N LEU A 32 -27.90 10.80 6.36
CA LEU A 32 -26.61 10.24 6.78
C LEU A 32 -25.71 11.27 7.47
N GLY A 33 -26.09 12.54 7.41
CA GLY A 33 -25.23 13.68 7.70
C GLY A 33 -24.41 14.07 6.46
N ARG A 34 -24.15 15.38 6.32
CA ARG A 34 -23.51 15.97 5.13
C ARG A 34 -22.23 15.25 4.69
N GLU A 35 -21.26 15.15 5.59
CA GLU A 35 -19.94 14.58 5.29
C GLU A 35 -20.02 13.10 4.87
N LEU A 36 -20.73 12.27 5.64
CA LEU A 36 -20.86 10.86 5.33
C LEU A 36 -21.68 10.62 4.06
N GLY A 37 -22.75 11.42 3.87
CA GLY A 37 -23.60 11.37 2.69
C GLY A 37 -22.83 11.70 1.41
N GLU A 38 -22.09 12.82 1.42
CA GLU A 38 -21.21 13.22 0.32
C GLU A 38 -20.18 12.12 0.01
N LYS A 39 -19.49 11.60 1.03
CA LYS A 39 -18.46 10.56 0.85
C LYS A 39 -19.02 9.27 0.22
N LEU A 40 -20.15 8.77 0.73
CA LEU A 40 -20.75 7.55 0.22
C LEU A 40 -21.32 7.73 -1.19
N GLN A 41 -21.94 8.87 -1.46
CA GLN A 41 -22.47 9.17 -2.80
C GLN A 41 -21.35 9.32 -3.83
N GLN A 42 -20.24 9.99 -3.49
CA GLN A 42 -19.07 10.09 -4.39
C GLN A 42 -18.40 8.73 -4.62
N GLN A 43 -18.28 7.88 -3.58
CA GLN A 43 -17.76 6.52 -3.75
C GLN A 43 -18.65 5.69 -4.67
N ALA A 44 -19.98 5.77 -4.49
CA ALA A 44 -20.94 5.09 -5.37
C ALA A 44 -20.85 5.60 -6.81
N TYR A 45 -20.76 6.93 -6.99
CA TYR A 45 -20.58 7.54 -8.31
C TYR A 45 -19.28 7.07 -8.99
N SER A 46 -18.17 7.02 -8.24
CA SER A 46 -16.89 6.54 -8.76
C SER A 46 -17.01 5.11 -9.26
N ILE A 47 -17.56 4.20 -8.45
CA ILE A 47 -17.76 2.78 -8.79
C ILE A 47 -18.65 2.63 -10.03
N VAL A 48 -19.82 3.25 -10.05
CA VAL A 48 -20.82 3.10 -11.14
C VAL A 48 -20.27 3.61 -12.48
N ASN A 49 -19.51 4.70 -12.47
CA ASN A 49 -18.95 5.29 -13.68
C ASN A 49 -17.55 4.75 -14.02
N ASN A 50 -17.01 3.84 -13.19
CA ASN A 50 -15.64 3.35 -13.28
C ASN A 50 -14.60 4.47 -13.45
N ASN A 51 -14.78 5.57 -12.69
CA ASN A 51 -13.98 6.78 -12.86
C ASN A 51 -13.44 7.27 -11.51
N PRO A 52 -12.11 7.44 -11.37
CA PRO A 52 -11.53 7.99 -10.16
C PRO A 52 -11.83 9.49 -10.05
N ILE A 53 -12.05 9.97 -8.83
CA ILE A 53 -12.40 11.36 -8.55
C ILE A 53 -11.34 11.96 -7.64
N PRO A 54 -10.71 13.10 -7.99
CA PRO A 54 -9.82 13.77 -7.07
C PRO A 54 -10.62 14.36 -5.90
N ARG A 55 -10.10 14.24 -4.69
CA ARG A 55 -10.70 14.90 -3.53
C ARG A 55 -10.35 16.41 -3.58
N PRO A 56 -11.29 17.29 -3.20
CA PRO A 56 -11.15 18.75 -3.35
C PRO A 56 -10.06 19.43 -2.50
N GLN A 57 -9.30 18.68 -1.70
CA GLN A 57 -8.12 19.18 -1.00
C GLN A 57 -6.92 18.25 -1.22
N PRO A 58 -6.24 18.33 -2.38
CA PRO A 58 -4.91 17.78 -2.48
C PRO A 58 -4.02 18.62 -1.57
N GLN A 59 -3.41 17.99 -0.57
CA GLN A 59 -2.36 18.67 0.16
C GLN A 59 -1.19 18.78 -0.84
N TYR A 60 -0.90 19.97 -1.36
CA TYR A 60 0.20 20.18 -2.33
C TYR A 60 1.53 19.56 -1.86
N GLN A 61 1.76 19.55 -0.54
CA GLN A 61 2.89 18.87 0.09
C GLN A 61 2.95 17.36 -0.21
N LEU A 62 1.79 16.69 -0.29
CA LEU A 62 1.71 15.30 -0.71
C LEU A 62 2.14 15.16 -2.18
N LEU A 63 1.75 16.07 -3.07
CA LEU A 63 2.12 15.97 -4.49
C LEU A 63 3.63 16.13 -4.71
N GLU A 64 4.29 16.99 -3.95
CA GLU A 64 5.76 17.13 -3.98
C GLU A 64 6.46 15.83 -3.58
N SER A 65 5.87 15.04 -2.66
CA SER A 65 6.42 13.74 -2.26
C SER A 65 6.40 12.69 -3.40
N LEU A 66 5.52 12.86 -4.40
CA LEU A 66 5.48 11.99 -5.57
C LEU A 66 6.47 12.39 -6.67
N ALA A 67 7.17 13.52 -6.53
CA ALA A 67 8.12 13.98 -7.54
C ALA A 67 9.22 12.95 -7.78
N GLU A 68 9.49 12.64 -9.04
CA GLU A 68 10.53 11.68 -9.42
C GLU A 68 11.90 12.07 -8.86
N LYS A 69 12.57 11.09 -8.27
CA LYS A 69 13.97 11.18 -7.86
C LYS A 69 14.81 10.24 -8.71
N THR A 70 16.11 10.52 -8.78
CA THR A 70 17.07 9.69 -9.52
C THR A 70 16.99 8.22 -9.11
N VAL A 71 16.94 7.99 -7.79
CA VAL A 71 16.73 6.68 -7.19
C VAL A 71 15.49 6.76 -6.31
N GLU A 72 14.60 5.77 -6.46
CA GLU A 72 13.41 5.57 -5.63
C GLU A 72 13.41 4.13 -5.12
N LEU A 73 12.99 3.93 -3.87
CA LEU A 73 12.88 2.60 -3.26
C LEU A 73 11.40 2.28 -3.00
N TYR A 74 10.99 1.04 -3.26
CA TYR A 74 9.63 0.55 -3.04
C TYR A 74 9.71 -0.65 -2.11
N PHE A 75 9.13 -0.52 -0.93
CA PHE A 75 9.37 -1.39 0.22
C PHE A 75 8.10 -2.11 0.66
N ASP A 76 8.23 -3.41 0.91
CA ASP A 76 7.18 -4.27 1.43
C ASP A 76 7.78 -5.32 2.38
N ILE A 77 6.97 -5.84 3.31
CA ILE A 77 7.39 -6.76 4.37
C ILE A 77 6.50 -8.00 4.39
N GLU A 78 7.11 -9.17 4.47
CA GLU A 78 6.42 -10.40 4.85
C GLU A 78 6.79 -10.82 6.27
N ALA A 79 5.78 -11.23 7.04
CA ALA A 79 5.90 -11.54 8.45
C ALA A 79 5.17 -12.83 8.82
N GLU A 80 5.61 -13.43 9.92
CA GLU A 80 4.97 -14.55 10.60
C GLU A 80 4.50 -14.07 12.00
N PRO A 81 3.23 -13.63 12.12
CA PRO A 81 2.73 -12.99 13.34
C PRO A 81 2.79 -13.88 14.57
N GLU A 82 2.59 -15.20 14.44
CA GLU A 82 2.62 -16.11 15.61
C GLU A 82 4.02 -16.21 16.24
N ARG A 83 5.06 -15.92 15.45
CA ARG A 83 6.46 -15.89 15.89
C ARG A 83 6.94 -14.48 16.24
N ASN A 84 6.13 -13.45 15.96
CA ASN A 84 6.53 -12.04 16.02
C ASN A 84 7.82 -11.81 15.21
N LEU A 85 7.81 -12.30 13.96
CA LEU A 85 8.96 -12.37 13.05
C LEU A 85 8.62 -11.67 11.73
N ASP A 86 9.50 -10.80 11.24
CA ASP A 86 9.51 -10.29 9.86
C ASP A 86 10.60 -11.02 9.10
N TYR A 87 10.22 -12.00 8.28
CA TYR A 87 11.19 -12.88 7.65
C TYR A 87 11.66 -12.38 6.29
N LEU A 88 11.02 -11.38 5.69
CA LEU A 88 11.44 -10.79 4.42
C LEU A 88 11.21 -9.29 4.41
N LEU A 89 12.30 -8.55 4.18
CA LEU A 89 12.28 -7.12 3.89
C LEU A 89 12.59 -6.98 2.40
N GLY A 90 11.59 -6.70 1.57
CA GLY A 90 11.72 -6.62 0.13
C GLY A 90 11.85 -5.19 -0.38
N VAL A 91 12.83 -4.92 -1.24
CA VAL A 91 12.97 -3.60 -1.86
C VAL A 91 13.13 -3.71 -3.37
N VAL A 92 12.25 -3.07 -4.13
CA VAL A 92 12.52 -2.73 -5.53
C VAL A 92 13.18 -1.36 -5.58
N MET A 93 14.41 -1.30 -6.08
CA MET A 93 15.13 -0.06 -6.35
C MET A 93 14.98 0.31 -7.83
N VAL A 94 14.50 1.52 -8.06
CA VAL A 94 14.33 2.10 -9.40
C VAL A 94 15.41 3.16 -9.59
N ASP A 95 16.26 2.97 -10.59
CA ASP A 95 17.20 3.99 -11.06
C ASP A 95 16.70 4.56 -12.39
N ARG A 96 16.24 5.82 -12.33
CA ARG A 96 15.67 6.54 -13.47
C ARG A 96 16.73 6.94 -14.50
N LEU A 97 18.01 7.08 -14.13
CA LEU A 97 19.09 7.41 -15.06
C LEU A 97 19.50 6.21 -15.91
N SER A 98 19.65 5.04 -15.26
CA SER A 98 19.98 3.79 -15.96
C SER A 98 18.75 3.06 -16.51
N GLN A 99 17.55 3.52 -16.17
CA GLN A 99 16.26 2.90 -16.51
C GLN A 99 16.17 1.44 -16.05
N THR A 100 16.66 1.16 -14.84
CA THR A 100 16.70 -0.18 -14.26
C THR A 100 15.78 -0.30 -13.05
N GLN A 101 15.26 -1.51 -12.85
CA GLN A 101 14.52 -1.91 -11.65
C GLN A 101 15.18 -3.18 -11.15
N THR A 102 15.60 -3.18 -9.88
CA THR A 102 16.27 -4.34 -9.27
C THR A 102 15.62 -4.67 -7.94
N PHE A 103 15.23 -5.92 -7.76
CA PHE A 103 14.68 -6.43 -6.50
C PHE A 103 15.79 -6.92 -5.57
N TYR A 104 15.75 -6.48 -4.32
CA TYR A 104 16.66 -6.84 -3.24
C TYR A 104 15.85 -7.49 -2.12
N PRO A 105 15.82 -8.84 -2.04
CA PRO A 105 15.19 -9.55 -0.94
C PRO A 105 16.17 -9.73 0.22
N PHE A 106 15.90 -9.11 1.36
CA PHE A 106 16.58 -9.44 2.61
C PHE A 106 15.76 -10.52 3.33
N LEU A 107 16.08 -11.78 3.03
CA LEU A 107 15.32 -12.96 3.44
C LEU A 107 15.98 -13.70 4.60
N ALA A 108 15.23 -13.89 5.68
CA ALA A 108 15.59 -14.76 6.79
C ALA A 108 15.07 -16.16 6.47
N GLU A 109 15.98 -17.07 6.11
CA GLU A 109 15.65 -18.47 5.85
C GLU A 109 15.36 -19.24 7.14
N THR A 110 15.86 -18.73 8.27
CA THR A 110 15.55 -19.19 9.62
C THR A 110 15.12 -18.01 10.50
N PRO A 111 14.27 -18.22 11.53
CA PRO A 111 13.83 -17.14 12.41
C PRO A 111 14.98 -16.36 13.08
N GLU A 112 16.11 -17.03 13.34
CA GLU A 112 17.30 -16.43 13.96
C GLU A 112 18.00 -15.39 13.07
N GLU A 113 17.67 -15.34 11.78
CA GLU A 113 18.29 -14.43 10.79
C GLU A 113 17.59 -13.07 10.68
N GLU A 114 16.47 -12.82 11.36
CA GLU A 114 15.75 -11.53 11.30
C GLU A 114 16.68 -10.34 11.60
N GLY A 115 17.52 -10.45 12.63
CA GLY A 115 18.50 -9.42 12.95
C GLY A 115 19.57 -9.21 11.88
N ILE A 116 19.93 -10.27 11.15
CA ILE A 116 20.91 -10.19 10.06
C ILE A 116 20.30 -9.45 8.87
N ILE A 117 19.08 -9.82 8.46
CA ILE A 117 18.42 -9.16 7.33
C ILE A 117 18.05 -7.72 7.63
N TRP A 118 17.74 -7.39 8.88
CA TRP A 118 17.55 -6.01 9.33
C TRP A 118 18.81 -5.16 9.12
N GLN A 119 19.99 -5.67 9.49
CA GLN A 119 21.26 -4.96 9.27
C GLN A 119 21.58 -4.81 7.78
N GLN A 120 21.35 -5.86 6.98
CA GLN A 120 21.55 -5.81 5.52
C GLN A 120 20.62 -4.79 4.85
N PHE A 121 19.35 -4.77 5.26
CA PHE A 121 18.37 -3.77 4.82
C PHE A 121 18.85 -2.36 5.16
N LEU A 122 19.28 -2.12 6.40
CA LEU A 122 19.83 -0.82 6.81
C LEU A 122 21.06 -0.41 5.98
N GLU A 123 22.01 -1.32 5.76
CA GLU A 123 23.19 -1.04 4.93
C GLU A 123 22.77 -0.62 3.51
N PHE A 124 21.84 -1.35 2.91
CA PHE A 124 21.32 -1.06 1.59
C PHE A 124 20.62 0.30 1.50
N VAL A 125 19.62 0.56 2.35
CA VAL A 125 18.84 1.80 2.27
C VAL A 125 19.66 3.04 2.64
N ASN A 126 20.75 2.88 3.40
CA ASN A 126 21.68 3.97 3.74
C ASN A 126 22.72 4.22 2.63
N SER A 127 22.95 3.28 1.72
CA SER A 127 23.73 3.55 0.49
C SER A 127 23.00 4.51 -0.47
N TYR A 128 21.69 4.71 -0.25
CA TYR A 128 20.81 5.66 -0.94
C TYR A 128 20.11 6.59 0.07
N ASP A 129 20.89 7.26 0.92
CA ASP A 129 20.41 8.05 2.06
C ASP A 129 19.45 9.22 1.71
N GLN A 130 19.44 9.68 0.47
CA GLN A 130 18.50 10.71 -0.03
C GLN A 130 17.31 10.14 -0.82
N ALA A 131 17.26 8.82 -1.07
CA ALA A 131 16.17 8.22 -1.84
C ALA A 131 14.90 8.11 -0.99
N PRO A 132 13.73 8.50 -1.53
CA PRO A 132 12.45 8.25 -0.90
C PRO A 132 12.14 6.75 -0.90
N ILE A 133 11.45 6.30 0.14
CA ILE A 133 11.02 4.92 0.29
C ILE A 133 9.49 4.90 0.29
N PHE A 134 8.90 4.45 -0.81
CA PHE A 134 7.45 4.28 -0.94
C PHE A 134 7.04 2.95 -0.33
N HIS A 135 5.96 2.97 0.44
CA HIS A 135 5.36 1.77 1.04
C HIS A 135 3.82 1.91 1.07
N PHE A 136 3.12 0.88 1.52
CA PHE A 136 1.66 0.81 1.45
C PHE A 136 1.01 0.36 2.76
N SER A 137 1.07 1.22 3.79
CA SER A 137 0.33 1.16 5.09
C SER A 137 1.21 1.68 6.23
N ASP A 138 0.63 2.02 7.39
CA ASP A 138 1.39 2.31 8.61
C ASP A 138 2.22 1.11 9.12
N TYR A 139 1.90 -0.12 8.67
CA TYR A 139 2.55 -1.36 9.10
C TYR A 139 4.07 -1.34 8.91
N GLU A 140 4.57 -0.96 7.73
CA GLU A 140 6.03 -0.95 7.46
C GLU A 140 6.78 0.03 8.36
N LYS A 141 6.17 1.21 8.62
CA LYS A 141 6.74 2.24 9.49
C LYS A 141 6.82 1.77 10.94
N ASP A 142 5.78 1.10 11.42
CA ASP A 142 5.75 0.55 12.78
C ASP A 142 6.71 -0.63 12.93
N THR A 143 6.84 -1.48 11.91
CA THR A 143 7.82 -2.57 11.87
C THR A 143 9.26 -2.03 11.86
N ILE A 144 9.58 -0.99 11.08
CA ILE A 144 10.91 -0.34 11.11
C ILE A 144 11.27 0.15 12.53
N LYS A 145 10.32 0.80 13.21
CA LYS A 145 10.54 1.26 14.60
C LYS A 145 10.73 0.09 15.56
N ARG A 146 9.93 -0.99 15.41
CA ARG A 146 10.04 -2.19 16.23
C ARG A 146 11.39 -2.88 16.02
N LEU A 147 11.78 -3.15 14.77
CA LEU A 147 13.07 -3.79 14.44
C LEU A 147 14.25 -2.94 14.89
N GLY A 148 14.18 -1.61 14.72
CA GLY A 148 15.19 -0.69 15.22
C GLY A 148 15.38 -0.78 16.73
N ASN A 149 14.29 -0.86 17.49
CA ASN A 149 14.35 -1.07 18.94
C ASN A 149 14.85 -2.48 19.31
N LEU A 150 14.33 -3.51 18.64
CA LEU A 150 14.63 -4.92 18.91
C LEU A 150 16.12 -5.24 18.69
N TYR A 151 16.72 -4.71 17.62
CA TYR A 151 18.09 -4.97 17.22
C TYR A 151 19.08 -3.85 17.59
N GLY A 152 18.66 -2.89 18.41
CA GLY A 152 19.55 -1.87 18.97
C GLY A 152 20.08 -0.85 17.97
N THR A 153 19.33 -0.54 16.91
CA THR A 153 19.66 0.52 15.96
C THR A 153 19.57 1.89 16.65
N PRO A 154 20.59 2.77 16.52
CA PRO A 154 20.55 4.10 17.11
C PRO A 154 19.29 4.89 16.69
N TYR A 155 18.62 5.54 17.65
CA TYR A 155 17.38 6.30 17.41
C TYR A 155 17.49 7.29 16.23
N PRO A 156 18.57 8.10 16.09
CA PRO A 156 18.68 9.01 14.95
C PRO A 156 18.66 8.31 13.59
N GLN A 157 19.26 7.12 13.48
CA GLN A 157 19.27 6.34 12.24
C GLN A 157 17.88 5.79 11.89
N VAL A 158 17.11 5.37 12.90
CA VAL A 158 15.71 4.94 12.71
C VAL A 158 14.84 6.13 12.31
N GLU A 159 15.03 7.29 12.96
CA GLU A 159 14.29 8.51 12.65
C GLU A 159 14.57 9.01 11.22
N ASP A 160 15.84 9.03 10.81
CA ASP A 160 16.26 9.38 9.44
C ASP A 160 15.62 8.44 8.40
N LEU A 161 15.59 7.13 8.68
CA LEU A 161 14.91 6.16 7.82
C LEU A 161 13.40 6.42 7.74
N VAL A 162 12.73 6.60 8.88
CA VAL A 162 11.29 6.86 8.96
C VAL A 162 10.90 8.16 8.25
N ASN A 163 11.75 9.18 8.28
CA ASN A 163 11.51 10.46 7.62
C ASN A 163 11.54 10.36 6.08
N ARG A 164 12.09 9.28 5.52
CA ARG A 164 12.09 9.03 4.07
C ARG A 164 10.90 8.21 3.59
N LEU A 165 10.12 7.65 4.52
CA LEU A 165 8.95 6.83 4.19
C LEU A 165 7.81 7.71 3.64
N ILE A 166 7.25 7.27 2.52
CA ILE A 166 6.07 7.88 1.90
C ILE A 166 4.96 6.82 1.83
N ASP A 167 3.93 7.01 2.65
CA ASP A 167 2.77 6.12 2.71
C ASP A 167 1.81 6.42 1.55
N LEU A 168 1.81 5.54 0.55
CA LEU A 168 0.91 5.66 -0.60
C LEU A 168 -0.53 5.29 -0.25
N HIS A 169 -0.78 4.44 0.75
CA HIS A 169 -2.14 4.15 1.19
C HIS A 169 -2.77 5.41 1.80
N HIS A 170 -2.07 6.07 2.73
CA HIS A 170 -2.52 7.36 3.29
C HIS A 170 -2.72 8.41 2.20
N PHE A 171 -1.76 8.53 1.27
CA PHE A 171 -1.88 9.43 0.14
C PHE A 171 -3.16 9.14 -0.66
N VAL A 172 -3.41 7.89 -1.06
CA VAL A 172 -4.58 7.53 -1.88
C VAL A 172 -5.88 7.87 -1.16
N ILE A 173 -6.07 7.41 0.08
CA ILE A 173 -7.36 7.55 0.77
C ILE A 173 -7.71 9.02 1.05
N THR A 174 -6.71 9.90 1.13
CA THR A 174 -6.87 11.34 1.36
C THR A 174 -6.94 12.18 0.09
N SER A 175 -6.52 11.65 -1.07
CA SER A 175 -6.41 12.42 -2.31
C SER A 175 -7.31 11.94 -3.46
N VAL A 176 -7.68 10.66 -3.50
CA VAL A 176 -8.47 10.08 -4.61
C VAL A 176 -9.62 9.22 -4.07
N ILE A 177 -10.75 9.27 -4.77
CA ILE A 177 -11.84 8.31 -4.63
C ILE A 177 -11.72 7.35 -5.81
N PHE A 178 -11.22 6.14 -5.55
CA PHE A 178 -11.10 5.11 -6.57
C PHE A 178 -12.41 4.33 -6.75
N PRO A 179 -12.68 3.82 -7.95
CA PRO A 179 -13.85 2.97 -8.24
C PRO A 179 -13.63 1.51 -7.79
N VAL A 180 -13.28 1.33 -6.51
CA VAL A 180 -13.00 0.02 -5.89
C VAL A 180 -13.81 -0.13 -4.61
N GLU A 181 -14.10 -1.38 -4.24
CA GLU A 181 -14.86 -1.68 -3.00
C GLU A 181 -14.03 -1.47 -1.74
N ASN A 182 -12.71 -1.70 -1.82
CA ASN A 182 -11.76 -1.52 -0.73
C ASN A 182 -10.43 -1.01 -1.28
N TYR A 183 -9.63 -0.38 -0.41
CA TYR A 183 -8.38 0.29 -0.78
C TYR A 183 -7.15 -0.57 -0.46
N SER A 184 -7.28 -1.90 -0.49
CA SER A 184 -6.10 -2.77 -0.48
C SER A 184 -5.26 -2.56 -1.72
N LEU A 185 -3.94 -2.80 -1.62
CA LEU A 185 -3.01 -2.70 -2.75
C LEU A 185 -3.49 -3.53 -3.94
N LYS A 186 -4.01 -4.74 -3.67
CA LYS A 186 -4.57 -5.62 -4.71
C LYS A 186 -5.80 -5.04 -5.40
N SER A 187 -6.72 -4.46 -4.64
CA SER A 187 -7.92 -3.88 -5.25
C SER A 187 -7.57 -2.69 -6.14
N LEU A 188 -6.66 -1.82 -5.68
CA LEU A 188 -6.16 -0.68 -6.46
C LEU A 188 -5.36 -1.15 -7.67
N GLY A 189 -4.38 -2.05 -7.48
CA GLY A 189 -3.54 -2.54 -8.57
C GLY A 189 -4.34 -3.29 -9.65
N ASN A 190 -5.32 -4.12 -9.28
CA ASN A 190 -6.21 -4.77 -10.24
C ASN A 190 -6.98 -3.75 -11.07
N TRP A 191 -7.52 -2.70 -10.43
CA TRP A 191 -8.21 -1.63 -11.15
C TRP A 191 -7.26 -0.86 -12.08
N LEU A 192 -6.01 -0.66 -11.67
CA LEU A 192 -4.94 -0.05 -12.45
C LEU A 192 -4.36 -0.96 -13.55
N GLY A 193 -4.84 -2.20 -13.67
CA GLY A 193 -4.36 -3.18 -14.64
C GLY A 193 -2.98 -3.77 -14.31
N PHE A 194 -2.54 -3.70 -13.06
CA PHE A 194 -1.35 -4.42 -12.60
C PHE A 194 -1.61 -5.93 -12.64
N ASN A 195 -0.64 -6.70 -13.12
CA ASN A 195 -0.76 -8.14 -13.28
C ASN A 195 0.24 -8.86 -12.39
N TRP A 196 -0.22 -9.37 -11.25
CA TRP A 196 0.54 -10.27 -10.39
C TRP A 196 0.93 -11.54 -11.16
N ARG A 197 2.15 -12.02 -10.96
CA ARG A 197 2.67 -13.26 -11.56
C ARG A 197 1.89 -14.47 -11.07
N ASP A 198 1.58 -14.49 -9.77
CA ASP A 198 0.85 -15.58 -9.11
C ASP A 198 -0.53 -15.09 -8.62
N ALA A 199 -1.52 -15.14 -9.52
CA ALA A 199 -2.87 -14.66 -9.23
C ALA A 199 -3.54 -15.45 -8.09
N GLY A 200 -4.14 -14.73 -7.14
CA GLY A 200 -4.91 -15.31 -6.03
C GLY A 200 -4.10 -15.67 -4.79
N VAL A 201 -2.77 -15.51 -4.81
CA VAL A 201 -1.94 -15.58 -3.59
C VAL A 201 -2.27 -14.41 -2.67
N SER A 202 -2.25 -14.60 -1.35
CA SER A 202 -2.50 -13.59 -0.32
C SER A 202 -1.39 -13.56 0.73
N GLY A 203 -1.25 -12.46 1.49
CA GLY A 203 -0.31 -12.39 2.61
C GLY A 203 -0.52 -13.54 3.62
N ASP A 204 -1.77 -13.86 3.96
CA ASP A 204 -2.10 -15.02 4.83
C ASP A 204 -1.57 -16.36 4.27
N GLN A 205 -1.46 -16.48 2.94
CA GLN A 205 -0.88 -17.66 2.30
C GLN A 205 0.64 -17.68 2.43
N CYS A 206 1.30 -16.52 2.38
CA CYS A 206 2.75 -16.37 2.61
C CYS A 206 3.15 -16.78 4.03
N VAL A 207 2.34 -16.42 5.04
CA VAL A 207 2.47 -16.88 6.44
C VAL A 207 2.53 -18.41 6.50
N CYS A 208 1.49 -19.08 5.97
CA CYS A 208 1.43 -20.55 5.93
C CYS A 208 2.59 -21.18 5.15
N TRP A 209 3.02 -20.53 4.07
CA TRP A 209 4.14 -20.98 3.24
C TRP A 209 5.47 -20.87 3.97
N TYR A 210 5.69 -19.85 4.79
CA TYR A 210 6.92 -19.73 5.55
C TYR A 210 7.06 -20.85 6.59
N ASP A 211 6.00 -21.17 7.33
CA ASP A 211 5.99 -22.32 8.24
C ASP A 211 6.21 -23.66 7.51
N GLN A 212 5.62 -23.81 6.31
CA GLN A 212 5.87 -24.98 5.47
C GLN A 212 7.32 -25.04 5.00
N TRP A 213 7.92 -23.90 4.61
CA TRP A 213 9.33 -23.79 4.26
C TRP A 213 10.22 -24.23 5.41
N LEU A 214 10.01 -23.72 6.63
CA LEU A 214 10.79 -24.09 7.82
C LEU A 214 10.73 -25.59 8.13
N THR A 215 9.60 -26.24 7.83
CA THR A 215 9.41 -27.68 8.07
C THR A 215 10.02 -28.55 6.97
N THR A 216 9.90 -28.12 5.71
CA THR A 216 10.18 -28.97 4.54
C THR A 216 11.50 -28.67 3.86
N GLY A 217 11.99 -27.44 3.94
CA GLY A 217 13.13 -26.96 3.15
C GLY A 217 12.87 -26.92 1.64
N ASP A 218 11.60 -26.89 1.19
CA ASP A 218 11.26 -26.83 -0.23
C ASP A 218 11.41 -25.40 -0.78
N ARG A 219 12.47 -25.20 -1.58
CA ARG A 219 12.82 -23.88 -2.14
C ARG A 219 11.77 -23.30 -3.08
N SER A 220 10.91 -24.12 -3.69
CA SER A 220 9.85 -23.60 -4.55
C SER A 220 8.85 -22.72 -3.78
N ILE A 221 8.70 -22.97 -2.48
CA ILE A 221 7.83 -22.20 -1.58
C ILE A 221 8.43 -20.81 -1.34
N ILE A 222 9.72 -20.75 -0.96
CA ILE A 222 10.37 -19.47 -0.68
C ILE A 222 10.50 -18.62 -1.95
N GLU A 223 10.74 -19.24 -3.10
CA GLU A 223 10.71 -18.56 -4.41
C GLU A 223 9.32 -17.95 -4.72
N SER A 224 8.25 -18.58 -4.26
CA SER A 224 6.88 -18.06 -4.44
C SER A 224 6.59 -16.89 -3.53
N ILE A 225 7.06 -16.92 -2.27
CA ILE A 225 7.02 -15.78 -1.35
C ILE A 225 7.82 -14.60 -1.92
N LEU A 226 9.03 -14.84 -2.43
CA LEU A 226 9.88 -13.80 -3.02
C LEU A 226 9.21 -13.12 -4.23
N ARG A 227 8.59 -13.89 -5.13
CA ARG A 227 7.84 -13.33 -6.26
C ARG A 227 6.63 -12.51 -5.81
N TYR A 228 5.91 -13.00 -4.80
CA TYR A 228 4.76 -12.31 -4.24
C TYR A 228 5.14 -10.94 -3.68
N ASN A 229 6.17 -10.89 -2.84
CA ASN A 229 6.65 -9.66 -2.23
C ASN A 229 7.25 -8.69 -3.26
N GLU A 230 8.00 -9.18 -4.25
CA GLU A 230 8.45 -8.35 -5.38
C GLU A 230 7.27 -7.76 -6.18
N ASP A 231 6.20 -8.54 -6.39
CA ASP A 231 4.99 -8.03 -7.05
C ASP A 231 4.30 -6.93 -6.23
N ASP A 232 4.26 -7.03 -4.91
CA ASP A 232 3.67 -5.99 -4.05
C ASP A 232 4.53 -4.70 -4.05
N CYS A 233 5.87 -4.81 -4.08
CA CYS A 233 6.75 -3.66 -4.36
C CYS A 233 6.48 -3.03 -5.73
N LEU A 234 6.34 -3.85 -6.79
CA LEU A 234 6.07 -3.38 -8.15
C LEU A 234 4.66 -2.78 -8.30
N ALA A 235 3.66 -3.32 -7.61
CA ALA A 235 2.31 -2.77 -7.55
C ALA A 235 2.31 -1.39 -6.88
N THR A 236 3.12 -1.21 -5.84
CA THR A 236 3.33 0.08 -5.16
C THR A 236 3.97 1.10 -6.11
N LEU A 237 4.99 0.70 -6.90
CA LEU A 237 5.56 1.52 -7.98
C LEU A 237 4.52 1.89 -9.06
N HIS A 238 3.72 0.92 -9.49
CA HIS A 238 2.68 1.14 -10.50
C HIS A 238 1.64 2.16 -10.02
N LEU A 239 1.21 2.03 -8.76
CA LEU A 239 0.30 2.98 -8.11
C LEU A 239 0.93 4.38 -8.02
N LYS A 240 2.19 4.50 -7.59
CA LYS A 240 2.91 5.80 -7.52
C LYS A 240 2.94 6.49 -8.88
N ASN A 241 3.34 5.77 -9.92
CA ASN A 241 3.42 6.31 -11.28
C ASN A 241 2.04 6.76 -11.77
N TRP A 242 0.99 5.97 -11.50
CA TRP A 242 -0.37 6.35 -11.85
C TRP A 242 -0.83 7.61 -11.12
N LEU A 243 -0.57 7.75 -9.81
CA LEU A 243 -0.95 8.94 -9.05
C LEU A 243 -0.28 10.19 -9.60
N GLN A 244 1.01 10.10 -9.93
CA GLN A 244 1.76 11.20 -10.54
C GLN A 244 1.14 11.62 -11.88
N GLU A 245 0.80 10.67 -12.76
CA GLU A 245 0.13 10.95 -14.03
C GLU A 245 -1.27 11.53 -13.82
N PHE A 246 -2.05 10.95 -12.91
CA PHE A 246 -3.42 11.38 -12.60
C PHE A 246 -3.46 12.84 -12.17
N PHE A 247 -2.59 13.24 -11.23
CA PHE A 247 -2.55 14.60 -10.73
C PHE A 247 -1.89 15.59 -11.69
N SER A 248 -1.02 15.15 -12.61
CA SER A 248 -0.46 16.03 -13.64
C SER A 248 -1.50 16.57 -14.63
N LYS A 249 -2.65 15.88 -14.75
CA LYS A 249 -3.75 16.22 -15.67
C LYS A 249 -4.86 17.03 -15.03
N ILE A 250 -4.78 17.28 -13.72
CA ILE A 250 -5.79 18.02 -12.97
C ILE A 250 -5.29 19.46 -12.83
N GLU A 251 -6.03 20.40 -13.41
CA GLU A 251 -5.87 21.82 -13.11
C GLU A 251 -6.52 22.09 -11.74
N PHE A 252 -5.73 22.64 -10.80
CA PHE A 252 -6.19 23.06 -9.48
C PHE A 252 -6.54 24.55 -9.45
#